data_AF-A0ABD3ETF7-F1
#
_entry.id   AF-A0ABD3ETF7-F1
#
_cell.length_a   1.000
_cell.length_b   1.000
_cell.length_c   1.000
_cell.angle_alpha   90.00
_cell.angle_beta   90.00
_cell.angle_gamma   90.00
#
_symmetry.space_group_name_H-M   'P 1'
#
loop_
_entity.id
_entity.type
_entity.pdbx_description
1 polymer ?
#
loop_
_entity_poly.entity_id
_entity_poly.type
_entity_poly.pdbx_seq_one_letter_code
_entity_poly.pdbx_strand_id
1 'polypeptide(L)'
;MALLFQGIAWQLLERKTTFYSPRYSQESLSVRSQQLPFWPQPQLVLQLGQVEYLVLNSSAGDACKRSGDPKETKKLLQLTVRPLDDVRRAQLYQTAARAHLLELFVDVEHTRERLLRCLNGEEKEATDPGKKLLDDAFMTLERAQKSGNRATAIELYKEAERSFWEAEKLLNDARSRELLRARRGDLQRTIRELEKEVSVSPEPIATPLIAPVVPEVTTTPPVVDISARLEELRRFAAQQDSAKDQDQQGKRTDLTARLAALKNEKAGPAQPVDELAVRLRRLKGDSDTTPVAGDTSLEGKSAVDRIIEQVTDEIALGIEDEEINEEEEESDSDDKSERSSCSESSADSSESGRKANSSNTKKK
;
A
#
# COMPACT_ATOMS: atom_id res chain seq x y z
N MET A 1 2.59 14.13 -20.02
CA MET A 1 3.46 13.52 -19.00
C MET A 1 2.56 13.07 -17.88
N ALA A 2 2.62 11.80 -17.46
CA ALA A 2 1.78 11.29 -16.38
C ALA A 2 2.64 11.09 -15.12
N LEU A 3 2.29 11.77 -14.03
CA LEU A 3 2.93 11.55 -12.73
C LEU A 3 2.30 10.30 -12.11
N LEU A 4 3.14 9.32 -11.78
CA LEU A 4 2.74 8.02 -11.25
C LEU A 4 2.87 8.00 -9.72
N PHE A 5 3.99 8.55 -9.22
CA PHE A 5 4.29 8.55 -7.80
C PHE A 5 4.94 9.86 -7.37
N GLN A 6 4.63 10.30 -6.16
CA GLN A 6 5.32 11.38 -5.47
C GLN A 6 5.47 11.03 -4.00
N GLY A 7 6.66 11.23 -3.45
CA GLY A 7 6.96 10.92 -2.07
C GLY A 7 8.33 11.42 -1.63
N ILE A 8 8.83 10.83 -0.57
CA ILE A 8 10.13 11.13 0.02
C ILE A 8 10.94 9.84 -0.02
N ALA A 9 12.20 9.95 -0.44
CA ALA A 9 13.18 8.89 -0.33
C ALA A 9 14.36 9.36 0.53
N TRP A 10 15.06 8.39 1.10
CA TRP A 10 16.24 8.60 1.90
C TRP A 10 17.44 8.00 1.18
N GLN A 11 18.50 8.78 1.01
CA GLN A 11 19.78 8.28 0.54
C GLN A 11 20.70 8.05 1.73
N LEU A 12 21.37 6.89 1.78
CA LEU A 12 22.32 6.58 2.83
C LEU A 12 23.65 7.31 2.55
N LEU A 13 24.02 8.24 3.43
CA LEU A 13 25.28 8.97 3.37
C LEU A 13 26.41 8.17 4.04
N GLU A 14 26.15 7.71 5.26
CA GLU A 14 27.12 6.99 6.09
C GLU A 14 26.46 5.76 6.68
N ARG A 15 27.14 4.61 6.59
CA ARG A 15 26.68 3.35 7.23
C ARG A 15 26.81 3.45 8.75
N LYS A 16 26.14 2.54 9.46
CA LYS A 16 26.35 2.38 10.90
C LYS A 16 27.85 2.16 11.18
N THR A 17 28.35 2.87 12.16
CA THR A 17 29.68 2.66 12.75
C THR A 17 29.51 2.26 14.20
N THR A 18 30.61 1.92 14.88
CA THR A 18 30.58 1.59 16.31
C THR A 18 30.07 2.76 17.17
N PHE A 19 30.27 4.00 16.73
CA PHE A 19 29.95 5.21 17.50
C PHE A 19 28.69 5.94 17.04
N TYR A 20 28.23 5.71 15.80
CA TYR A 20 27.13 6.47 15.21
C TYR A 20 26.16 5.57 14.45
N SER A 21 24.87 5.92 14.55
CA SER A 21 23.81 5.37 13.70
C SER A 21 24.00 5.79 12.23
N PRO A 22 23.40 5.05 11.27
CA PRO A 22 23.49 5.41 9.86
C PRO A 22 22.91 6.80 9.59
N ARG A 23 23.60 7.57 8.76
CA ARG A 23 23.15 8.92 8.37
C ARG A 23 22.46 8.89 7.03
N TYR A 24 21.30 9.52 6.98
CA TYR A 24 20.48 9.61 5.78
C TYR A 24 20.29 11.06 5.34
N SER A 25 20.32 11.27 4.02
CA SER A 25 19.86 12.50 3.37
C SER A 25 18.42 12.30 2.92
N GLN A 26 17.55 13.26 3.21
CA GLN A 26 16.17 13.25 2.75
C GLN A 26 16.06 13.93 1.38
N GLU A 27 15.48 13.24 0.41
CA GLU A 27 15.31 13.75 -0.94
C GLU A 27 13.86 13.58 -1.43
N SER A 28 13.39 14.57 -2.19
CA SER A 28 12.07 14.50 -2.83
C SER A 28 12.11 13.50 -3.98
N LEU A 29 11.17 12.58 -4.00
CA LEU A 29 11.08 11.50 -4.98
C LEU A 29 9.83 11.70 -5.84
N SER A 30 9.99 11.65 -7.16
CA SER A 30 8.83 11.57 -8.05
C SER A 30 9.11 10.65 -9.23
N VAL A 31 8.10 9.86 -9.61
CA VAL A 31 8.14 8.94 -10.75
C VAL A 31 7.14 9.44 -11.78
N ARG A 32 7.59 9.59 -13.02
CA ARG A 32 6.75 10.02 -14.13
C ARG A 32 6.99 9.18 -15.38
N SER A 33 5.92 8.92 -16.12
CA SER A 33 6.03 8.34 -17.46
C SER A 33 6.14 9.46 -18.49
N GLN A 34 7.24 9.47 -19.23
CA GLN A 34 7.57 10.49 -20.22
C GLN A 34 7.98 9.84 -21.54
N GLN A 35 7.36 10.30 -22.63
CA GLN A 35 7.84 9.99 -23.98
C GLN A 35 9.11 10.79 -24.24
N LEU A 36 10.21 10.09 -24.47
CA LEU A 36 11.48 10.71 -24.85
C LEU A 36 11.57 10.75 -26.39
N PRO A 37 12.12 11.82 -26.99
CA PRO A 37 12.08 12.02 -28.45
C PRO A 37 12.84 10.94 -29.24
N PHE A 38 13.78 10.25 -28.60
CA PHE A 38 14.61 9.21 -29.20
C PHE A 38 14.11 7.78 -28.93
N TRP A 39 12.98 7.61 -28.22
CA TRP A 39 12.37 6.29 -28.02
C TRP A 39 10.93 6.24 -28.53
N PRO A 40 10.51 5.08 -29.08
CA PRO A 40 9.13 4.90 -29.55
C PRO A 40 8.16 4.67 -28.39
N GLN A 41 8.63 4.15 -27.25
CA GLN A 41 7.80 3.85 -26.09
C GLN A 41 8.04 4.83 -24.93
N PRO A 42 7.00 5.13 -24.14
CA PRO A 42 7.12 6.02 -22.99
C PRO A 42 7.95 5.36 -21.90
N GLN A 43 8.98 6.06 -21.44
CA GLN A 43 9.90 5.55 -20.42
C GLN A 43 9.54 6.07 -19.03
N LEU A 44 10.02 5.36 -18.01
CA LEU A 44 9.88 5.77 -16.62
C LEU A 44 11.08 6.61 -16.20
N VAL A 45 10.78 7.84 -15.80
CA VAL A 45 11.75 8.82 -15.32
C VAL A 45 11.53 9.00 -13.82
N LEU A 46 12.58 8.75 -13.06
CA LEU A 46 12.68 9.01 -11.65
C LEU A 46 13.38 10.35 -11.43
N GLN A 47 12.72 11.30 -10.81
CA GLN A 47 13.33 12.53 -10.35
C GLN A 47 13.58 12.44 -8.86
N LEU A 48 14.84 12.59 -8.49
CA LEU A 48 15.32 12.52 -7.13
C LEU A 48 16.03 13.84 -6.81
N GLY A 49 15.37 14.68 -6.00
CA GLY A 49 15.75 16.07 -5.82
C GLY A 49 15.78 16.83 -7.15
N GLN A 50 16.98 17.27 -7.55
CA GLN A 50 17.22 18.01 -8.80
C GLN A 50 17.68 17.11 -9.96
N VAL A 51 18.01 15.84 -9.70
CA VAL A 51 18.59 14.95 -10.71
C VAL A 51 17.50 14.04 -11.27
N GLU A 52 17.49 13.91 -12.60
CA GLU A 52 16.57 13.04 -13.30
C GLU A 52 17.28 11.78 -13.81
N TYR A 53 16.68 10.64 -13.54
CA TYR A 53 17.17 9.32 -13.86
C TYR A 53 16.15 8.58 -14.72
N LEU A 54 16.63 7.85 -15.69
CA LEU A 54 15.88 6.83 -16.39
C LEU A 54 15.98 5.52 -15.61
N VAL A 55 14.85 4.90 -15.27
CA VAL A 55 14.83 3.62 -14.56
C VAL A 55 14.81 2.48 -15.57
N LEU A 56 15.75 1.54 -15.41
CA LEU A 56 15.85 0.34 -16.25
C LEU A 56 15.32 -0.91 -15.54
N ASN A 57 15.65 -1.06 -14.26
CA ASN A 57 15.21 -2.18 -13.44
C ASN A 57 15.08 -1.73 -11.98
N SER A 58 14.14 -2.32 -11.27
CA SER A 58 13.88 -2.07 -9.86
C SER A 58 13.68 -3.36 -9.08
N SER A 59 14.37 -3.48 -7.95
CA SER A 59 14.24 -4.64 -7.06
C SER A 59 14.20 -4.22 -5.59
N ALA A 60 13.54 -5.06 -4.79
CA ALA A 60 13.58 -4.99 -3.34
C ALA A 60 14.97 -5.36 -2.83
N GLY A 61 15.56 -4.51 -1.98
CA GLY A 61 16.83 -4.78 -1.31
C GLY A 61 16.66 -5.02 0.19
N ASP A 62 17.71 -5.54 0.82
CA ASP A 62 17.79 -5.75 2.26
C ASP A 62 18.45 -4.55 2.94
N ALA A 63 17.66 -3.78 3.69
CA ALA A 63 18.11 -2.54 4.31
C ALA A 63 19.11 -2.78 5.43
N CYS A 64 18.88 -3.80 6.27
CA CYS A 64 19.74 -4.12 7.41
C CYS A 64 21.15 -4.49 6.96
N LYS A 65 21.28 -5.28 5.89
CA LYS A 65 22.58 -5.64 5.30
C LYS A 65 23.33 -4.42 4.78
N ARG A 66 22.61 -3.44 4.22
CA ARG A 66 23.24 -2.30 3.55
C ARG A 66 23.59 -1.16 4.51
N SER A 67 22.76 -0.91 5.51
CA SER A 67 23.02 0.10 6.56
C SER A 67 23.96 -0.44 7.64
N GLY A 68 24.02 -1.76 7.82
CA GLY A 68 24.79 -2.42 8.88
C GLY A 68 24.08 -2.38 10.24
N ASP A 69 22.82 -1.96 10.29
CA ASP A 69 22.01 -1.91 11.49
C ASP A 69 20.93 -3.01 11.47
N PRO A 70 20.93 -3.98 12.41
CA PRO A 70 19.86 -4.97 12.50
C PRO A 70 18.51 -4.33 12.89
N LYS A 71 18.51 -3.14 13.50
CA LYS A 71 17.30 -2.39 13.88
C LYS A 71 16.85 -1.39 12.81
N GLU A 72 17.29 -1.55 11.56
CA GLU A 72 16.93 -0.65 10.46
C GLU A 72 15.42 -0.69 10.17
N THR A 73 14.77 0.46 10.32
CA THR A 73 13.33 0.59 10.07
C THR A 73 13.03 0.91 8.61
N LYS A 74 13.97 1.56 7.91
CA LYS A 74 13.80 1.92 6.51
C LYS A 74 13.92 0.69 5.62
N LYS A 75 13.24 0.71 4.48
CA LYS A 75 13.19 -0.37 3.51
C LYS A 75 13.96 0.02 2.27
N LEU A 76 14.88 -0.84 1.84
CA LEU A 76 15.79 -0.58 0.74
C LEU A 76 15.15 -0.99 -0.60
N LEU A 77 15.44 -0.18 -1.60
CA LEU A 77 15.07 -0.38 -2.99
C LEU A 77 16.31 -0.14 -3.86
N GLN A 78 16.64 -1.12 -4.67
CA GLN A 78 17.79 -1.10 -5.56
C GLN A 78 17.31 -0.84 -6.98
N LEU A 79 17.86 0.21 -7.59
CA LEU A 79 17.48 0.64 -8.91
C LEU A 79 18.69 0.62 -9.84
N THR A 80 18.53 -0.01 -11.00
CA THR A 80 19.47 0.20 -12.10
C THR A 80 18.97 1.39 -12.92
N VAL A 81 19.71 2.49 -12.88
CA VAL A 81 19.30 3.76 -13.48
C VAL A 81 20.36 4.31 -14.44
N ARG A 82 19.96 5.23 -15.31
CA ARG A 82 20.86 6.04 -16.14
C ARG A 82 20.52 7.52 -15.96
N PRO A 83 21.47 8.41 -15.66
CA PRO A 83 21.19 9.84 -15.62
C PRO A 83 20.63 10.32 -16.96
N LEU A 84 19.55 11.10 -16.97
CA LEU A 84 18.94 11.55 -18.22
C LEU A 84 19.89 12.43 -19.03
N ASP A 85 20.71 13.23 -18.37
CA ASP A 85 21.69 14.07 -19.06
C ASP A 85 22.77 13.23 -19.75
N ASP A 86 23.15 12.10 -19.16
CA ASP A 86 24.05 11.14 -19.79
C ASP A 86 23.39 10.45 -20.98
N VAL A 87 22.11 10.09 -20.87
CA VAL A 87 21.36 9.50 -21.99
C VAL A 87 21.24 10.49 -23.15
N ARG A 88 20.93 11.76 -22.86
CA ARG A 88 20.86 12.83 -23.87
C ARG A 88 22.21 13.05 -24.55
N ARG A 89 23.30 13.11 -23.78
CA ARG A 89 24.67 13.24 -24.31
C ARG A 89 25.07 12.02 -25.12
N ALA A 90 24.81 10.82 -24.61
CA ALA A 90 25.09 9.56 -25.29
C ALA A 90 24.36 9.47 -26.63
N GLN A 91 23.10 9.90 -26.67
CA GLN A 91 22.34 9.96 -27.92
C GLN A 91 22.92 11.00 -28.90
N LEU A 92 23.30 12.18 -28.41
CA LEU A 92 23.87 13.25 -29.24
C LEU A 92 25.19 12.83 -29.90
N TYR A 93 26.05 12.16 -29.13
CA TYR A 93 27.38 11.74 -29.57
C TYR A 93 27.44 10.27 -30.04
N GLN A 94 26.30 9.56 -30.09
CA GLN A 94 26.20 8.15 -30.45
C GLN A 94 27.12 7.23 -29.62
N THR A 95 27.22 7.50 -28.31
CA THR A 95 27.98 6.68 -27.36
C THR A 95 27.07 5.86 -26.47
N ALA A 96 27.64 4.92 -25.69
CA ALA A 96 26.88 4.13 -24.74
C ALA A 96 26.64 4.92 -23.43
N ALA A 97 25.39 5.00 -22.99
CA ALA A 97 25.05 5.58 -21.69
C ALA A 97 25.39 4.60 -20.55
N ARG A 98 26.12 5.09 -19.54
CA ARG A 98 26.52 4.29 -18.38
C ARG A 98 25.34 4.02 -17.46
N ALA A 99 25.20 2.78 -16.99
CA ALA A 99 24.25 2.43 -15.95
C ALA A 99 24.87 2.59 -14.55
N HIS A 100 24.03 3.02 -13.61
CA HIS A 100 24.36 3.20 -12.20
C HIS A 100 23.40 2.38 -11.34
N LEU A 101 23.91 1.87 -10.23
CA LEU A 101 23.09 1.27 -9.20
C LEU A 101 22.80 2.36 -8.17
N LEU A 102 21.51 2.71 -8.04
CA LEU A 102 21.00 3.69 -7.09
C LEU A 102 20.28 2.96 -5.97
N GLU A 103 20.65 3.27 -4.73
CA GLU A 103 20.06 2.68 -3.52
C GLU A 103 19.19 3.73 -2.84
N LEU A 104 17.90 3.44 -2.72
CA LEU A 104 16.92 4.33 -2.10
C LEU A 104 16.28 3.65 -0.90
N PHE A 105 16.14 4.39 0.18
CA PHE A 105 15.48 3.93 1.40
C PHE A 105 14.12 4.63 1.54
N VAL A 106 13.10 3.87 1.93
CA VAL A 106 11.73 4.34 2.12
C VAL A 106 11.25 3.89 3.50
N ASP A 107 10.47 4.71 4.20
CA ASP A 107 10.12 4.42 5.60
C ASP A 107 9.13 3.25 5.76
N VAL A 108 8.21 3.06 4.81
CA VAL A 108 7.12 2.07 4.94
C VAL A 108 7.17 1.03 3.84
N GLU A 109 6.91 -0.23 4.20
CA GLU A 109 6.88 -1.37 3.27
C GLU A 109 5.84 -1.18 2.17
N HIS A 110 4.62 -0.75 2.54
CA HIS A 110 3.57 -0.45 1.58
C HIS A 110 3.96 0.61 0.55
N THR A 111 4.69 1.66 0.97
CA THR A 111 5.19 2.68 0.04
C THR A 111 6.28 2.14 -0.87
N ARG A 112 7.11 1.22 -0.37
CA ARG A 112 8.11 0.51 -1.18
C ARG A 112 7.45 -0.34 -2.26
N GLU A 113 6.47 -1.15 -1.89
CA GLU A 113 5.72 -2.00 -2.83
C GLU A 113 4.98 -1.17 -3.88
N ARG A 114 4.34 -0.07 -3.47
CA ARG A 114 3.67 0.85 -4.40
C ARG A 114 4.68 1.43 -5.39
N LEU A 115 5.83 1.90 -4.91
CA LEU A 115 6.89 2.43 -5.77
C LEU A 115 7.42 1.39 -6.75
N LEU A 116 7.67 0.15 -6.30
CA LEU A 116 8.08 -0.95 -7.18
C LEU A 116 7.07 -1.20 -8.29
N ARG A 117 5.77 -1.24 -7.97
CA ARG A 117 4.71 -1.37 -8.99
C ARG A 117 4.70 -0.22 -9.99
N CYS A 118 4.92 1.01 -9.52
CA CYS A 118 5.03 2.19 -10.40
C CYS A 118 6.25 2.08 -11.33
N LEU A 119 7.38 1.60 -10.82
CA LEU A 119 8.65 1.49 -11.54
C LEU A 119 8.74 0.29 -12.48
N ASN A 120 8.00 -0.78 -12.20
CA ASN A 120 7.83 -1.90 -13.12
C ASN A 120 6.82 -1.58 -14.24
N GLY A 121 6.12 -0.44 -14.15
CA GLY A 121 5.09 -0.06 -15.12
C GLY A 121 3.75 -0.77 -14.93
N GLU A 122 3.61 -1.57 -13.87
CA GLU A 122 2.39 -2.33 -13.53
C GLU A 122 1.20 -1.40 -13.21
N GLU A 123 1.45 -0.14 -12.80
CA GLU A 123 0.39 0.81 -12.49
C GLU A 123 -0.44 1.23 -13.71
N LYS A 124 0.09 1.10 -14.94
CA LYS A 124 -0.69 1.32 -16.18
C LYS A 124 -1.66 0.18 -16.47
N GLU A 125 -1.42 -1.01 -15.93
CA GLU A 125 -2.29 -2.17 -16.09
C GLU A 125 -3.12 -2.48 -14.85
N ALA A 126 -2.80 -1.87 -13.70
CA ALA A 126 -3.56 -1.92 -12.45
C ALA A 126 -4.83 -1.04 -12.48
N THR A 127 -5.61 -1.13 -13.56
CA THR A 127 -7.04 -1.24 -13.29
C THR A 127 -7.15 -2.61 -12.64
N ASP A 128 -7.38 -2.66 -11.32
CA ASP A 128 -7.49 -3.92 -10.58
C ASP A 128 -8.23 -4.93 -11.45
N PRO A 129 -7.79 -6.19 -11.59
CA PRO A 129 -8.48 -7.15 -12.45
C PRO A 129 -9.98 -7.20 -12.10
N GLY A 130 -10.33 -7.03 -10.81
CA GLY A 130 -11.71 -6.84 -10.37
C GLY A 130 -12.38 -5.58 -10.91
N LYS A 131 -11.68 -4.43 -10.97
CA LYS A 131 -12.21 -3.21 -11.57
C LYS A 131 -12.39 -3.33 -13.09
N LYS A 132 -11.47 -3.97 -13.82
CA LYS A 132 -11.66 -4.26 -15.26
C LYS A 132 -12.90 -5.13 -15.47
N LEU A 133 -13.05 -6.19 -14.68
CA LEU A 133 -14.22 -7.08 -14.74
C LEU A 133 -15.52 -6.35 -14.38
N LEU A 134 -15.50 -5.41 -13.44
CA LEU A 134 -16.65 -4.57 -13.12
C LEU A 134 -17.00 -3.61 -14.25
N ASP A 135 -16.00 -2.92 -14.81
CA ASP A 135 -16.19 -2.01 -15.93
C ASP A 135 -16.74 -2.76 -17.15
N ASP A 136 -16.20 -3.96 -17.44
CA ASP A 136 -16.71 -4.85 -18.48
C ASP A 136 -18.15 -5.32 -18.19
N ALA A 137 -18.48 -5.65 -16.93
CA ALA A 137 -19.82 -6.04 -16.51
C ALA A 137 -20.85 -4.90 -16.67
N PHE A 138 -20.45 -3.66 -16.38
CA PHE A 138 -21.31 -2.50 -16.61
C PHE A 138 -21.48 -2.22 -18.10
N MET A 139 -20.41 -2.36 -18.89
CA MET A 139 -20.48 -2.21 -20.35
C MET A 139 -21.38 -3.27 -21.00
N THR A 140 -21.33 -4.52 -20.57
CA THR A 140 -22.24 -5.58 -21.07
C THR A 140 -23.68 -5.33 -20.64
N LEU A 141 -23.91 -4.86 -19.41
CA LEU A 141 -25.23 -4.49 -18.92
C LEU A 141 -25.83 -3.32 -19.72
N GLU A 142 -25.04 -2.28 -20.02
CA GLU A 142 -25.49 -1.18 -20.89
C GLU A 142 -25.84 -1.66 -22.31
N ARG A 143 -25.05 -2.59 -22.87
CA ARG A 143 -25.36 -3.20 -24.16
C ARG A 143 -26.66 -4.00 -24.10
N ALA A 144 -26.89 -4.74 -23.00
CA ALA A 144 -28.13 -5.47 -22.78
C ALA A 144 -29.34 -4.52 -22.77
N GLN A 145 -29.24 -3.39 -22.06
CA GLN A 145 -30.29 -2.37 -22.00
C GLN A 145 -30.56 -1.70 -23.35
N LYS A 146 -29.53 -1.49 -24.16
CA LYS A 146 -29.64 -0.88 -25.50
C LYS A 146 -30.07 -1.89 -26.57
N SER A 147 -30.07 -3.19 -26.27
CA SER A 147 -30.42 -4.21 -27.25
C SER A 147 -31.94 -4.25 -27.47
N GLY A 148 -32.36 -4.15 -28.73
CA GLY A 148 -33.78 -4.21 -29.12
C GLY A 148 -34.35 -5.64 -29.20
N ASN A 149 -33.49 -6.66 -29.14
CA ASN A 149 -33.86 -8.05 -29.23
C ASN A 149 -33.85 -8.70 -27.84
N ARG A 150 -35.01 -9.18 -27.38
CA ARG A 150 -35.17 -9.73 -26.02
C ARG A 150 -34.31 -10.96 -25.75
N ALA A 151 -34.15 -11.85 -26.74
CA ALA A 151 -33.31 -13.05 -26.61
C ALA A 151 -31.83 -12.70 -26.39
N THR A 152 -31.29 -11.75 -27.18
CA THR A 152 -29.90 -11.29 -27.00
C THR A 152 -29.72 -10.49 -25.71
N ALA A 153 -30.75 -9.75 -25.28
CA ALA A 153 -30.72 -9.04 -24.00
C ALA A 153 -30.54 -10.01 -22.82
N ILE A 154 -31.26 -11.14 -22.84
CA ILE A 154 -31.16 -12.19 -21.80
C ILE A 154 -29.75 -12.78 -21.75
N GLU A 155 -29.13 -13.06 -22.90
CA GLU A 155 -27.75 -13.56 -22.95
C GLU A 155 -26.75 -12.55 -22.38
N LEU A 156 -26.86 -11.28 -22.77
CA LEU A 156 -26.00 -10.21 -22.27
C LEU A 156 -26.19 -9.95 -20.76
N TYR A 157 -27.41 -10.08 -20.23
CA TYR A 157 -27.64 -9.99 -18.79
C TYR A 157 -27.02 -11.18 -18.03
N LYS A 158 -27.06 -12.39 -18.60
CA LYS A 158 -26.38 -13.57 -18.03
C LYS A 158 -24.86 -13.42 -18.05
N GLU A 159 -24.30 -12.85 -19.11
CA GLU A 159 -22.87 -12.54 -19.18
C GLU A 159 -22.46 -11.50 -18.13
N ALA A 160 -23.22 -10.41 -17.99
CA ALA A 160 -22.98 -9.41 -16.96
C ALA A 160 -23.04 -10.02 -15.55
N GLU A 161 -24.00 -10.92 -15.27
CA GLU A 161 -24.10 -11.62 -13.98
C GLU A 161 -22.84 -12.46 -13.67
N ARG A 162 -22.30 -13.16 -14.66
CA ARG A 162 -21.05 -13.94 -14.52
C ARG A 162 -19.87 -13.02 -14.21
N SER A 163 -19.73 -11.91 -14.93
CA SER A 163 -18.66 -10.93 -14.68
C SER A 163 -18.77 -10.31 -13.29
N PHE A 164 -19.97 -10.00 -12.80
CA PHE A 164 -20.17 -9.54 -11.43
C PHE A 164 -19.81 -10.61 -10.38
N TRP A 165 -20.05 -11.89 -10.65
CA TRP A 165 -19.66 -12.98 -9.75
C TRP A 165 -18.14 -13.17 -9.68
N GLU A 166 -17.45 -13.07 -10.82
CA GLU A 166 -15.99 -13.15 -10.87
C GLU A 166 -15.35 -11.94 -10.18
N ALA A 167 -15.90 -10.74 -10.38
CA ALA A 167 -15.47 -9.53 -9.68
C ALA A 167 -15.68 -9.62 -8.16
N GLU A 168 -16.77 -10.23 -7.69
CA GLU A 168 -17.06 -10.41 -6.25
C GLU A 168 -15.93 -11.18 -5.54
N LYS A 169 -15.31 -12.17 -6.21
CA LYS A 169 -14.23 -12.98 -5.63
C LYS A 169 -12.92 -12.23 -5.43
N LEU A 170 -12.70 -11.19 -6.22
CA LEU A 170 -11.47 -10.38 -6.21
C LEU A 170 -11.57 -9.19 -5.25
N LEU A 171 -12.74 -8.96 -4.65
CA LEU A 171 -12.97 -7.84 -3.73
C LEU A 171 -12.73 -8.26 -2.27
N ASN A 172 -11.86 -7.50 -1.59
CA ASN A 172 -11.54 -7.73 -0.18
C ASN A 172 -12.57 -7.08 0.76
N ASP A 173 -13.26 -6.02 0.33
CA ASP A 173 -14.23 -5.28 1.15
C ASP A 173 -15.56 -6.06 1.31
N ALA A 174 -16.06 -6.17 2.54
CA ALA A 174 -17.31 -6.85 2.84
C ALA A 174 -18.52 -6.06 2.33
N ARG A 175 -18.48 -4.72 2.40
CA ARG A 175 -19.58 -3.85 2.00
C ARG A 175 -19.78 -3.86 0.48
N SER A 176 -18.70 -3.79 -0.29
CA SER A 176 -18.77 -3.86 -1.75
C SER A 176 -19.28 -5.22 -2.24
N ARG A 177 -18.88 -6.32 -1.60
CA ARG A 177 -19.41 -7.67 -1.91
C ARG A 177 -20.92 -7.76 -1.68
N GLU A 178 -21.44 -7.18 -0.60
CA GLU A 178 -22.87 -7.16 -0.33
C GLU A 178 -23.65 -6.38 -1.41
N LEU A 179 -23.14 -5.23 -1.85
CA LEU A 179 -23.73 -4.45 -2.94
C LEU A 179 -23.75 -5.24 -4.26
N LEU A 180 -22.68 -5.97 -4.57
CA LEU A 180 -22.65 -6.82 -5.76
C LEU A 180 -23.65 -7.98 -5.68
N ARG A 181 -23.83 -8.60 -4.50
CA ARG A 181 -24.85 -9.63 -4.31
C ARG A 181 -26.26 -9.09 -4.51
N ALA A 182 -26.56 -7.93 -3.93
CA ALA A 182 -27.85 -7.27 -4.12
C ALA A 182 -28.09 -6.99 -5.62
N ARG A 183 -27.09 -6.43 -6.30
CA ARG A 183 -27.17 -6.12 -7.73
C ARG A 183 -27.34 -7.37 -8.61
N ARG A 184 -26.65 -8.47 -8.28
CA ARG A 184 -26.84 -9.76 -8.96
C ARG A 184 -28.24 -10.32 -8.73
N GLY A 185 -28.78 -10.17 -7.53
CA GLY A 185 -30.18 -10.51 -7.23
C GLY A 185 -31.17 -9.71 -8.07
N ASP A 186 -30.91 -8.43 -8.31
CA ASP A 186 -31.72 -7.60 -9.21
C ASP A 186 -31.64 -8.10 -10.66
N LEU A 187 -30.43 -8.40 -11.14
CA LEU A 187 -30.21 -8.91 -12.50
C LEU A 187 -30.93 -10.24 -12.73
N GLN A 188 -30.84 -11.17 -11.77
CA GLN A 188 -31.55 -12.44 -11.84
C GLN A 188 -33.07 -12.28 -11.89
N ARG A 189 -33.63 -11.28 -11.20
CA ARG A 189 -35.07 -10.95 -11.31
C ARG A 189 -35.41 -10.46 -12.71
N THR A 190 -34.64 -9.54 -13.27
CA THR A 190 -34.86 -9.03 -14.64
C THR A 190 -34.74 -10.11 -15.70
N ILE A 191 -33.80 -11.05 -15.54
CA ILE A 191 -33.65 -12.20 -16.45
C ILE A 191 -34.90 -13.07 -16.41
N ARG A 192 -35.41 -13.42 -15.22
CA ARG A 192 -36.62 -14.24 -15.08
C ARG A 192 -37.86 -13.56 -15.65
N GLU A 193 -37.99 -12.24 -15.47
CA GLU A 193 -39.08 -11.45 -16.04
C GLU A 193 -39.03 -11.48 -17.58
N LEU A 194 -37.86 -11.23 -18.16
CA LEU A 194 -37.67 -11.27 -19.62
C LEU A 194 -37.86 -12.68 -20.19
N GLU A 195 -37.39 -13.73 -19.51
CA GLU A 195 -37.62 -15.12 -19.91
C GLU A 195 -39.11 -15.49 -19.89
N LYS A 196 -39.87 -14.98 -18.90
CA LYS A 196 -41.32 -15.15 -18.83
C LYS A 196 -42.02 -14.42 -19.97
N GLU A 197 -41.61 -13.21 -20.32
CA GLU A 197 -42.18 -12.47 -21.45
C GLU A 197 -41.89 -13.10 -22.81
N VAL A 198 -40.69 -13.67 -22.99
CA VAL A 198 -40.32 -14.38 -24.23
C VAL A 198 -41.05 -15.72 -24.34
N SER A 199 -41.24 -16.45 -23.23
CA SER A 199 -41.99 -17.71 -23.22
C SER A 199 -43.51 -17.55 -23.36
N VAL A 200 -44.07 -16.39 -22.98
CA VAL A 200 -45.49 -16.06 -23.16
C VAL A 200 -45.79 -15.55 -24.59
N SER A 201 -44.78 -15.27 -25.41
CA SER A 201 -44.94 -14.79 -26.78
C SER A 201 -44.59 -15.83 -27.86
N PRO A 202 -45.36 -16.92 -27.95
CA PRO A 202 -45.67 -17.49 -29.25
C PRO A 202 -47.19 -17.62 -29.41
N GLU A 203 -47.82 -16.72 -30.20
CA GLU A 203 -48.83 -17.04 -31.23
C GLU A 203 -49.59 -15.80 -31.73
N PRO A 204 -49.73 -15.61 -33.06
CA PRO A 204 -50.73 -14.73 -33.63
C PRO A 204 -52.08 -15.47 -33.76
N ILE A 205 -53.01 -15.12 -32.87
CA ILE A 205 -54.44 -14.86 -33.05
C ILE A 205 -55.17 -15.59 -34.21
N ALA A 206 -56.12 -16.45 -33.84
CA ALA A 206 -57.44 -16.52 -34.47
C ALA A 206 -58.55 -16.69 -33.39
N THR A 207 -59.30 -15.61 -33.16
CA THR A 207 -60.55 -15.46 -32.37
C THR A 207 -61.77 -16.20 -32.98
N PRO A 208 -63.00 -16.21 -32.37
CA PRO A 208 -63.46 -15.88 -30.99
C PRO A 208 -64.56 -16.86 -30.43
N LEU A 209 -65.20 -16.44 -29.32
CA LEU A 209 -66.53 -16.78 -28.76
C LEU A 209 -66.61 -17.81 -27.63
N ILE A 210 -66.87 -17.33 -26.41
CA ILE A 210 -68.10 -17.54 -25.61
C ILE A 210 -67.85 -17.02 -24.17
N ALA A 211 -68.65 -16.04 -23.73
CA ALA A 211 -68.94 -15.71 -22.32
C ALA A 211 -70.16 -16.54 -21.86
N PRO A 212 -70.59 -16.60 -20.57
CA PRO A 212 -70.20 -15.78 -19.42
C PRO A 212 -70.01 -16.60 -18.10
N VAL A 213 -69.73 -15.93 -16.97
CA VAL A 213 -70.38 -16.09 -15.63
C VAL A 213 -69.56 -15.34 -14.55
N VAL A 214 -70.25 -14.47 -13.81
CA VAL A 214 -69.82 -13.71 -12.60
C VAL A 214 -70.10 -14.58 -11.34
N PRO A 215 -69.45 -14.42 -10.17
CA PRO A 215 -69.69 -13.30 -9.22
C PRO A 215 -68.40 -12.72 -8.58
N GLU A 216 -68.25 -11.40 -8.44
CA GLU A 216 -68.47 -10.60 -7.22
C GLU A 216 -67.54 -10.94 -6.02
N VAL A 217 -66.52 -10.10 -5.77
CA VAL A 217 -66.20 -9.48 -4.45
C VAL A 217 -65.41 -8.19 -4.71
N THR A 218 -66.06 -7.06 -4.54
CA THR A 218 -65.45 -5.72 -4.53
C THR A 218 -64.85 -5.48 -3.14
N THR A 219 -63.53 -5.34 -3.03
CA THR A 219 -62.88 -4.71 -1.86
C THR A 219 -61.91 -3.66 -2.37
N THR A 220 -62.30 -2.41 -2.17
CA THR A 220 -61.55 -1.18 -2.43
C THR A 220 -60.36 -1.05 -1.47
N PRO A 221 -59.11 -0.84 -1.93
CA PRO A 221 -58.06 -0.27 -1.10
C PRO A 221 -58.14 1.27 -1.10
N PRO A 222 -57.74 1.94 0.00
CA PRO A 222 -57.85 3.38 0.14
C PRO A 222 -56.95 4.10 -0.86
N VAL A 223 -57.50 5.11 -1.53
CA VAL A 223 -56.75 6.06 -2.34
C VAL A 223 -55.87 6.86 -1.38
N VAL A 224 -54.63 6.42 -1.20
CA VAL A 224 -53.61 7.23 -0.55
C VAL A 224 -53.25 8.33 -1.54
N ASP A 225 -53.56 9.57 -1.20
CA ASP A 225 -53.27 10.74 -2.03
C ASP A 225 -51.75 10.83 -2.25
N ILE A 226 -51.30 10.37 -3.43
CA ILE A 226 -49.88 10.25 -3.84
C ILE A 226 -49.19 11.61 -3.74
N SER A 227 -49.96 12.68 -3.97
CA SER A 227 -49.57 14.08 -3.80
C SER A 227 -49.13 14.40 -2.36
N ALA A 228 -49.89 13.97 -1.35
CA ALA A 228 -49.56 14.19 0.06
C ALA A 228 -48.28 13.44 0.46
N ARG A 229 -48.12 12.19 -0.02
CA ARG A 229 -46.91 11.40 0.23
C ARG A 229 -45.67 11.98 -0.44
N LEU A 230 -45.81 12.56 -1.63
CA LEU A 230 -44.71 13.25 -2.30
C LEU A 230 -44.31 14.55 -1.57
N GLU A 231 -45.27 15.27 -1.01
CA GLU A 231 -44.98 16.47 -0.22
C GLU A 231 -44.30 16.12 1.11
N GLU A 232 -44.71 15.01 1.74
CA GLU A 232 -44.07 14.46 2.94
C GLU A 232 -42.64 13.98 2.65
N LEU A 233 -42.42 13.28 1.54
CA LEU A 233 -41.07 12.90 1.08
C LEU A 233 -40.18 14.11 0.80
N ARG A 234 -40.74 15.19 0.24
CA ARG A 234 -40.00 16.45 0.02
C ARG A 234 -39.63 17.12 1.35
N ARG A 235 -40.53 17.15 2.33
CA ARG A 235 -40.24 17.69 3.67
C ARG A 235 -39.19 16.85 4.41
N PHE A 236 -39.26 15.53 4.26
CA PHE A 236 -38.28 14.62 4.87
C PHE A 236 -36.88 14.78 4.25
N ALA A 237 -36.79 14.92 2.93
CA ALA A 237 -35.52 15.20 2.25
C ALA A 237 -34.90 16.53 2.72
N ALA A 238 -35.71 17.60 2.79
CA ALA A 238 -35.26 18.90 3.28
C ALA A 238 -34.77 18.86 4.75
N GLN A 239 -35.41 18.05 5.61
CA GLN A 239 -34.96 17.84 6.99
C GLN A 239 -33.62 17.09 7.05
N GLN A 240 -33.41 16.06 6.22
CA GLN A 240 -32.13 15.35 6.18
C GLN A 240 -30.98 16.24 5.68
N ASP A 241 -31.23 17.10 4.71
CA ASP A 241 -30.20 18.01 4.19
C ASP A 241 -29.85 19.08 5.23
N SER A 242 -30.85 19.62 5.95
CA SER A 242 -30.60 20.57 7.04
C SER A 242 -29.81 19.97 8.21
N ALA A 243 -30.02 18.68 8.53
CA ALA A 243 -29.27 17.99 9.56
C ALA A 243 -27.80 17.76 9.15
N LYS A 244 -27.57 17.41 7.88
CA LYS A 244 -26.21 17.26 7.33
C LYS A 244 -25.47 18.59 7.24
N ASP A 245 -26.17 19.67 6.92
CA ASP A 245 -25.60 21.01 6.85
C ASP A 245 -25.24 21.54 8.25
N GLN A 246 -26.09 21.31 9.27
CA GLN A 246 -25.75 21.66 10.66
C GLN A 246 -24.54 20.88 11.19
N ASP A 247 -24.44 19.59 10.91
CA ASP A 247 -23.29 18.77 11.30
C ASP A 247 -21.98 19.21 10.62
N GLN A 248 -22.06 19.63 9.35
CA GLN A 248 -20.90 20.16 8.62
C GLN A 248 -20.52 21.57 9.10
N GLN A 249 -21.50 22.39 9.47
CA GLN A 249 -21.26 23.75 9.94
C GLN A 249 -20.65 23.75 11.35
N GLY A 250 -21.07 22.84 12.23
CA GLY A 250 -20.42 22.61 13.54
C GLY A 250 -18.97 22.12 13.43
N LYS A 251 -18.67 21.24 12.46
CA LYS A 251 -17.29 20.78 12.19
C LYS A 251 -16.43 21.89 11.59
N ARG A 252 -17.01 22.76 10.76
CA ARG A 252 -16.31 23.92 10.18
C ARG A 252 -15.97 24.96 11.24
N THR A 253 -16.88 25.27 12.17
CA THR A 253 -16.62 26.25 13.23
C THR A 253 -15.53 25.76 14.21
N ASP A 254 -15.50 24.47 14.56
CA ASP A 254 -14.44 23.88 15.41
C ASP A 254 -13.06 23.92 14.73
N LEU A 255 -12.97 23.57 13.43
CA LEU A 255 -11.72 23.69 12.67
C LEU A 255 -11.23 25.14 12.56
N THR A 256 -12.16 26.09 12.39
CA THR A 256 -11.83 27.51 12.31
C THR A 256 -11.33 28.04 13.67
N ALA A 257 -11.93 27.58 14.78
CA ALA A 257 -11.48 27.89 16.13
C ALA A 257 -10.10 27.28 16.45
N ARG A 258 -9.84 26.03 16.02
CA ARG A 258 -8.52 25.39 16.17
C ARG A 258 -7.44 26.08 15.35
N LEU A 259 -7.75 26.53 14.12
CA LEU A 259 -6.82 27.32 13.31
C LEU A 259 -6.56 28.71 13.90
N ALA A 260 -7.54 29.33 14.56
CA ALA A 260 -7.35 30.58 15.28
C ALA A 260 -6.46 30.38 16.52
N ALA A 261 -6.64 29.29 17.28
CA ALA A 261 -5.80 28.94 18.42
C ALA A 261 -4.34 28.68 18.00
N LEU A 262 -4.12 27.92 16.92
CA LEU A 262 -2.79 27.66 16.35
C LEU A 262 -2.09 28.91 15.81
N LYS A 263 -2.84 29.90 15.30
CA LYS A 263 -2.27 31.18 14.85
C LYS A 263 -1.83 32.07 16.02
N ASN A 264 -2.44 31.92 17.19
CA ASN A 264 -2.06 32.65 18.40
C ASN A 264 -0.89 32.01 19.15
N GLU A 265 -0.47 30.79 18.79
CA GLU A 265 0.61 30.05 19.46
C GLU A 265 2.02 30.35 18.91
N LYS A 266 2.14 31.18 17.86
CA LYS A 266 3.44 31.68 17.39
C LYS A 266 3.73 33.08 17.93
N ALA A 267 4.80 33.14 18.73
CA ALA A 267 5.52 34.31 19.25
C ALA A 267 5.22 34.67 20.72
N GLY A 268 5.58 33.76 21.64
CA GLY A 268 6.16 34.21 22.91
C GLY A 268 7.55 34.84 22.64
N PRO A 269 7.97 35.90 23.35
CA PRO A 269 9.28 36.50 23.15
C PRO A 269 10.38 35.46 23.40
N ALA A 270 11.34 35.37 22.48
CA ALA A 270 12.52 34.53 22.68
C ALA A 270 13.21 34.91 24.02
N GLN A 271 13.60 33.91 24.80
CA GLN A 271 14.34 34.16 26.05
C GLN A 271 15.61 34.97 25.75
N PRO A 272 15.93 35.98 26.60
CA PRO A 272 17.02 36.90 26.32
C PRO A 272 18.35 36.16 26.22
N VAL A 273 19.13 36.51 25.21
CA VAL A 273 20.39 35.85 24.80
C VAL A 273 21.43 35.82 25.93
N ASP A 274 21.27 36.69 26.93
CA ASP A 274 22.12 36.80 28.10
C ASP A 274 22.07 35.54 29.00
N GLU A 275 20.92 34.87 29.12
CA GLU A 275 20.84 33.61 29.90
C GLU A 275 21.59 32.45 29.22
N LEU A 276 21.61 32.43 27.88
CA LEU A 276 22.35 31.44 27.09
C LEU A 276 23.85 31.69 27.17
N ALA A 277 24.28 32.95 27.10
CA ALA A 277 25.69 33.32 27.24
C ALA A 277 26.23 33.01 28.65
N VAL A 278 25.43 33.23 29.70
CA VAL A 278 25.78 32.88 31.08
C VAL A 278 25.80 31.37 31.29
N ARG A 279 24.87 30.61 30.70
CA ARG A 279 24.89 29.13 30.74
C ARG A 279 26.09 28.55 29.99
N LEU A 280 26.44 29.10 28.82
CA LEU A 280 27.62 28.68 28.07
C LEU A 280 28.92 28.99 28.81
N ARG A 281 28.99 30.15 29.50
CA ARG A 281 30.17 30.50 30.30
C ARG A 281 30.33 29.58 31.52
N ARG A 282 29.23 29.21 32.19
CA ARG A 282 29.22 28.20 33.26
C ARG A 282 29.58 26.80 32.76
N LEU A 283 29.11 26.42 31.57
CA LEU A 283 29.43 25.13 30.95
C LEU A 283 30.90 25.06 30.49
N LYS A 284 31.50 26.21 30.17
CA LYS A 284 32.90 26.32 29.74
C LYS A 284 33.89 26.41 30.92
N GLY A 285 33.41 26.54 32.16
CA GLY A 285 34.24 26.54 33.37
C GLY A 285 34.90 27.88 33.71
N ASP A 286 34.57 28.97 33.02
CA ASP A 286 35.06 30.31 33.36
C ASP A 286 34.20 30.92 34.47
N SER A 287 34.45 30.54 35.71
CA SER A 287 34.05 31.34 36.87
C SER A 287 35.24 31.48 37.82
N ASP A 288 35.83 32.68 37.81
CA ASP A 288 36.80 33.12 38.79
C ASP A 288 36.22 32.99 40.21
N THR A 289 37.07 32.45 41.08
CA THR A 289 36.86 32.08 42.47
C THR A 289 36.33 33.19 43.37
N THR A 290 35.33 32.86 44.21
CA THR A 290 35.22 33.38 45.59
C THR A 290 34.82 32.24 46.53
N PRO A 291 35.49 32.09 47.70
CA PRO A 291 35.42 30.89 48.52
C PRO A 291 34.24 30.93 49.49
N VAL A 292 33.56 29.79 49.67
CA VAL A 292 32.78 29.52 50.87
C VAL A 292 33.34 28.24 51.48
N ALA A 293 33.79 28.40 52.72
CA ALA A 293 34.42 27.39 53.56
C ALA A 293 33.50 26.19 53.83
N GLY A 294 34.12 25.02 53.86
CA GLY A 294 33.50 23.76 54.28
C GLY A 294 34.36 22.58 53.84
N ASP A 295 35.34 22.20 54.68
CA ASP A 295 36.00 20.89 54.72
C ASP A 295 35.00 19.77 54.33
N THR A 296 35.27 18.89 53.37
CA THR A 296 36.29 17.85 53.46
C THR A 296 36.87 17.46 52.11
N SER A 297 38.20 17.40 52.05
CA SER A 297 39.05 16.63 51.14
C SER A 297 38.35 15.61 50.22
N LEU A 298 38.16 15.95 48.95
CA LEU A 298 38.25 15.01 47.82
C LEU A 298 38.80 15.77 46.62
N GLU A 299 39.99 15.35 46.16
CA GLU A 299 40.65 15.82 44.95
C GLU A 299 39.66 15.87 43.79
N GLY A 300 39.70 16.97 43.03
CA GLY A 300 38.86 17.20 41.87
C GLY A 300 39.20 16.25 40.73
N LYS A 301 38.78 15.00 40.84
CA LYS A 301 38.74 14.03 39.75
C LYS A 301 37.55 14.36 38.86
N SER A 302 37.82 14.53 37.56
CA SER A 302 36.82 14.77 36.53
C SER A 302 35.75 13.67 36.57
N ALA A 303 34.51 13.95 36.16
CA ALA A 303 33.48 12.92 36.05
C ALA A 303 33.93 11.73 35.17
N VAL A 304 34.83 11.98 34.23
CA VAL A 304 35.50 10.97 33.41
C VAL A 304 36.47 10.12 34.23
N ASP A 305 37.24 10.71 35.14
CA ASP A 305 38.18 9.98 35.99
C ASP A 305 37.45 9.06 36.98
N ARG A 306 36.26 9.46 37.46
CA ARG A 306 35.40 8.60 38.30
C ARG A 306 34.86 7.39 37.54
N ILE A 307 34.52 7.56 36.27
CA ILE A 307 34.06 6.45 35.41
C ILE A 307 35.23 5.51 35.10
N ILE A 308 36.42 6.05 34.85
CA ILE A 308 37.62 5.23 34.61
C ILE A 308 37.95 4.42 35.86
N GLU A 309 37.95 5.04 37.04
CA GLU A 309 38.22 4.36 38.32
C GLU A 309 37.17 3.27 38.60
N GLN A 310 35.90 3.53 38.33
CA GLN A 310 34.82 2.55 38.46
C GLN A 310 35.00 1.36 37.50
N VAL A 311 35.30 1.60 36.22
CA VAL A 311 35.53 0.51 35.24
C VAL A 311 36.78 -0.30 35.57
N THR A 312 37.83 0.35 36.08
CA THR A 312 39.03 -0.38 36.54
C THR A 312 38.75 -1.22 37.78
N ASP A 313 37.91 -0.75 38.70
CA ASP A 313 37.51 -1.51 39.89
C ASP A 313 36.57 -2.68 39.52
N GLU A 314 35.68 -2.52 38.53
CA GLU A 314 34.83 -3.60 38.01
C GLU A 314 35.65 -4.70 37.32
N ILE A 315 36.68 -4.34 36.55
CA ILE A 315 37.63 -5.31 35.95
C ILE A 315 38.46 -6.01 37.03
N ALA A 316 38.90 -5.29 38.07
CA ALA A 316 39.69 -5.86 39.15
C ALA A 316 38.88 -6.79 40.07
N LEU A 317 37.57 -6.57 40.19
CA LEU A 317 36.66 -7.38 40.99
C LEU A 317 36.05 -8.58 40.22
N GLY A 318 36.32 -8.72 38.92
CA GLY A 318 36.01 -9.93 38.16
C GLY A 318 34.53 -10.31 38.19
N ILE A 319 33.64 -9.32 38.08
CA ILE A 319 32.21 -9.58 37.88
C ILE A 319 32.04 -9.92 36.39
N GLU A 320 32.07 -11.21 36.10
CA GLU A 320 31.70 -11.78 34.81
C GLU A 320 30.22 -11.45 34.56
N ASP A 321 29.90 -10.82 33.44
CA ASP A 321 28.51 -10.58 33.02
C ASP A 321 27.79 -11.95 32.97
N GLU A 322 26.81 -12.17 33.85
CA GLU A 322 25.93 -13.33 33.77
C GLU A 322 25.19 -13.27 32.43
N GLU A 323 25.60 -14.15 31.51
CA GLU A 323 24.89 -14.45 30.27
C GLU A 323 23.44 -14.83 30.63
N ILE A 324 22.49 -13.95 30.30
CA ILE A 324 21.07 -14.27 30.32
C ILE A 324 20.85 -15.34 29.24
N ASN A 325 20.89 -16.59 29.67
CA ASN A 325 20.48 -17.76 28.90
C ASN A 325 18.95 -17.78 28.88
N GLU A 326 18.34 -17.17 27.85
CA GLU A 326 16.92 -17.36 27.57
C GLU A 326 16.73 -18.78 27.01
N GLU A 327 16.49 -19.73 27.92
CA GLU A 327 16.01 -21.07 27.57
C GLU A 327 14.63 -20.95 26.93
N GLU A 328 14.52 -21.38 25.68
CA GLU A 328 13.28 -21.59 24.95
C GLU A 328 12.47 -22.69 25.66
N GLU A 329 11.37 -22.34 26.33
CA GLU A 329 10.39 -23.33 26.76
C GLU A 329 9.60 -23.82 25.53
N GLU A 330 9.96 -25.02 25.07
CA GLU A 330 9.17 -25.86 24.17
C GLU A 330 7.81 -26.18 24.83
N SER A 331 6.74 -25.56 24.32
CA SER A 331 5.37 -25.99 24.64
C SER A 331 4.93 -27.04 23.63
N ASP A 332 5.13 -28.30 24.01
CA ASP A 332 4.47 -29.46 23.42
C ASP A 332 2.94 -29.27 23.43
N SER A 333 2.33 -29.35 22.25
CA SER A 333 0.91 -29.67 22.14
C SER A 333 0.71 -30.69 21.01
N ASP A 334 0.57 -31.94 21.46
CA ASP A 334 0.00 -33.04 20.71
C ASP A 334 -1.39 -32.67 20.20
N ASP A 335 -1.59 -32.67 18.89
CA ASP A 335 -2.93 -32.89 18.33
C ASP A 335 -2.88 -33.90 17.18
N LYS A 336 -3.45 -35.06 17.48
CA LYS A 336 -3.66 -36.15 16.53
C LYS A 336 -4.93 -35.88 15.75
N SER A 337 -4.89 -36.01 14.42
CA SER A 337 -5.90 -36.75 13.64
C SER A 337 -5.56 -36.82 12.14
N GLU A 338 -5.33 -38.05 11.68
CA GLU A 338 -5.80 -38.71 10.46
C GLU A 338 -6.02 -37.91 9.15
N ARG A 339 -5.32 -38.29 8.07
CA ARG A 339 -5.89 -39.12 6.99
C ARG A 339 -4.96 -39.32 5.78
N SER A 340 -4.80 -40.60 5.44
CA SER A 340 -4.89 -41.16 4.08
C SER A 340 -3.78 -40.88 3.05
N SER A 341 -2.93 -41.88 2.84
CA SER A 341 -2.52 -42.28 1.48
C SER A 341 -2.18 -43.76 1.43
N CYS A 342 -3.03 -44.52 0.75
CA CYS A 342 -2.84 -45.92 0.41
C CYS A 342 -1.92 -46.07 -0.81
N SER A 343 -1.24 -47.22 -0.80
CA SER A 343 -0.88 -48.06 -1.95
C SER A 343 0.50 -47.87 -2.59
N GLU A 344 1.39 -48.70 -2.05
CA GLU A 344 2.53 -49.35 -2.69
C GLU A 344 2.16 -50.02 -4.02
N SER A 345 3.08 -50.00 -4.97
CA SER A 345 3.28 -51.12 -5.89
C SER A 345 4.77 -51.27 -6.17
N SER A 346 5.24 -52.49 -5.93
CA SER A 346 6.63 -52.96 -5.95
C SER A 346 7.07 -53.39 -7.35
N ALA A 347 8.36 -53.77 -7.43
CA ALA A 347 9.01 -54.65 -8.43
C ALA A 347 9.51 -53.95 -9.72
N ASP A 348 10.69 -54.24 -10.30
CA ASP A 348 11.81 -55.12 -9.97
C ASP A 348 12.94 -54.87 -11.00
N SER A 349 14.19 -55.13 -10.59
CA SER A 349 15.36 -55.59 -11.35
C SER A 349 15.70 -55.06 -12.77
N SER A 350 16.89 -54.49 -12.91
CA SER A 350 17.93 -55.10 -13.76
C SER A 350 19.32 -54.55 -13.48
N GLU A 351 20.11 -55.40 -12.84
CA GLU A 351 21.55 -55.35 -12.69
C GLU A 351 22.23 -55.81 -14.00
N SER A 352 23.15 -55.01 -14.54
CA SER A 352 24.20 -55.35 -15.52
C SER A 352 24.91 -54.02 -15.85
N GLY A 353 26.21 -53.77 -15.68
CA GLY A 353 27.37 -54.60 -15.44
C GLY A 353 28.56 -53.92 -16.13
N ARG A 354 29.67 -53.77 -15.39
CA ARG A 354 31.08 -53.60 -15.84
C ARG A 354 31.48 -52.23 -16.43
N LYS A 355 32.31 -51.45 -15.72
CA LYS A 355 33.79 -51.51 -15.51
C LYS A 355 34.66 -51.15 -16.74
N ALA A 356 35.52 -50.17 -16.48
CA ALA A 356 36.86 -49.91 -17.03
C ALA A 356 36.89 -49.45 -18.51
N ASN A 357 37.74 -48.53 -18.95
CA ASN A 357 39.08 -48.17 -18.51
C ASN A 357 39.45 -46.77 -19.07
N SER A 358 40.33 -46.06 -18.36
CA SER A 358 41.58 -45.39 -18.83
C SER A 358 41.56 -44.64 -20.18
N SER A 359 42.30 -43.57 -20.44
CA SER A 359 43.45 -42.91 -19.84
C SER A 359 43.68 -41.70 -20.77
N ASN A 360 43.83 -40.49 -20.23
CA ASN A 360 45.11 -39.79 -20.13
C ASN A 360 45.59 -39.06 -21.42
N THR A 361 46.30 -37.96 -21.17
CA THR A 361 47.18 -37.17 -22.05
C THR A 361 46.53 -36.08 -22.92
N LYS A 362 47.16 -34.92 -23.19
CA LYS A 362 48.26 -34.10 -22.61
C LYS A 362 48.40 -32.91 -23.58
N LYS A 363 48.67 -31.70 -23.05
CA LYS A 363 49.37 -30.56 -23.69
C LYS A 363 48.84 -30.01 -25.03
N LYS A 364 48.57 -28.70 -25.03
CA LYS A 364 49.52 -27.72 -25.59
C LYS A 364 49.54 -26.46 -24.74
#